data_AF-A0A0J7LM76-F1
#
_entry.id   AF-A0A0J7LM76-F1
#
_cell.length_a   1.000
_cell.length_b   1.000
_cell.length_c   1.000
_cell.angle_alpha   90.00
_cell.angle_beta   90.00
_cell.angle_gamma   90.00
#
_symmetry.space_group_name_H-M   'P 1'
#
loop_
_entity.id
_entity.type
_entity.pdbx_description
1 polymer ?
#
loop_
_entity_poly.entity_id
_entity_poly.type
_entity_poly.pdbx_seq_one_letter_code
_entity_poly.pdbx_strand_id
1 'polypeptide(L)'
;MLPNGKYKVEFDKQFELYPKFEFQILNDSITFYENYSFVTRKIEKNKDCSLIIEKEIIDETDLTELQKMLNRQHPFYTFKTISDSRFDFIYRVDLHVMINSGKFVLIETE
;
A
#
# COMPACT_ATOMS: atom_id res chain seq x y z
N MET A 1 -14.33 0.40 3.11
CA MET A 1 -13.49 1.40 2.41
C MET A 1 -12.66 2.12 3.45
N LEU A 2 -11.37 2.35 3.22
CA LEU A 2 -10.52 3.06 4.19
C LEU A 2 -10.97 4.53 4.30
N PRO A 3 -11.32 5.03 5.50
CA PRO A 3 -11.67 6.44 5.69
C PRO A 3 -10.46 7.37 5.47
N ASN A 4 -10.72 8.67 5.32
CA ASN A 4 -9.64 9.65 5.37
C ASN A 4 -9.05 9.70 6.78
N GLY A 5 -7.76 10.02 6.86
CA GLY A 5 -7.05 10.13 8.12
C GLY A 5 -5.64 9.55 8.06
N LYS A 6 -4.99 9.58 9.22
CA LYS A 6 -3.63 9.13 9.42
C LYS A 6 -3.61 7.72 9.98
N TYR A 7 -2.72 6.89 9.45
CA TYR A 7 -2.62 5.48 9.76
C TYR A 7 -1.19 5.11 10.17
N LYS A 8 -1.07 4.12 11.04
CA LYS A 8 0.17 3.37 11.27
C LYS A 8 0.02 1.94 10.75
N VAL A 9 1.13 1.35 10.32
CA VAL A 9 1.19 -0.05 9.89
C VAL A 9 1.66 -0.96 11.02
N GLU A 10 0.89 -2.02 11.28
CA GLU A 10 1.25 -3.11 12.19
C GLU A 10 1.31 -4.41 11.40
N PHE A 11 2.52 -4.85 11.07
CA PHE A 11 2.73 -6.10 10.31
C PHE A 11 2.39 -7.35 11.12
N ASP A 12 1.95 -8.40 10.42
CA ASP A 12 1.80 -9.72 11.03
C ASP A 12 3.17 -10.26 11.49
N LYS A 13 3.17 -11.17 12.46
CA LYS A 13 4.39 -11.66 13.12
C LYS A 13 5.49 -12.12 12.16
N GLN A 14 5.11 -12.77 11.05
CA GLN A 14 6.07 -13.25 10.04
C GLN A 14 6.77 -12.12 9.26
N PHE A 15 6.28 -10.89 9.37
CA PHE A 15 6.82 -9.68 8.76
C PHE A 15 7.24 -8.64 9.81
N GLU A 16 7.46 -9.04 11.07
CA GLU A 16 7.73 -8.10 12.18
C GLU A 16 9.00 -7.25 12.01
N LEU A 17 9.92 -7.71 11.16
CA LEU A 17 11.17 -7.00 10.82
C LEU A 17 10.99 -5.92 9.74
N TYR A 18 9.81 -5.82 9.11
CA TYR A 18 9.55 -4.78 8.13
C TYR A 18 9.56 -3.40 8.80
N PRO A 19 10.05 -2.35 8.08
CA PRO A 19 10.10 -1.01 8.64
C PRO A 19 8.69 -0.54 8.98
N LYS A 20 8.50 -0.08 10.21
CA LYS A 20 7.25 0.55 10.63
C LYS A 20 7.17 1.94 10.03
N PHE A 21 6.01 2.29 9.48
CA PHE A 21 5.79 3.61 8.92
C PHE A 21 4.34 4.06 9.15
N GLU A 22 4.16 5.36 8.96
CA GLU A 22 2.86 6.03 8.98
C GLU A 22 2.58 6.60 7.60
N PHE A 23 1.30 6.70 7.26
CA PHE A 23 0.83 7.33 6.04
C PHE A 23 -0.51 8.03 6.29
N GLN A 24 -0.85 8.95 5.41
CA GLN A 24 -2.12 9.66 5.43
C GLN A 24 -2.90 9.37 4.15
N ILE A 25 -4.19 9.11 4.28
CA ILE A 25 -5.11 9.04 3.17
C ILE A 25 -6.02 10.26 3.22
N LEU A 26 -6.03 11.01 2.12
CA LEU A 26 -6.97 12.11 1.92
C LEU A 26 -7.59 11.98 0.54
N ASN A 27 -8.89 11.69 0.50
CA ASN A 27 -9.65 11.43 -0.72
C ASN A 27 -9.04 10.27 -1.53
N ASP A 28 -8.51 10.56 -2.71
CA ASP A 28 -7.89 9.61 -3.64
C ASP A 28 -6.36 9.74 -3.66
N SER A 29 -5.78 10.22 -2.56
CA SER A 29 -4.32 10.35 -2.40
C SER A 29 -3.84 9.64 -1.15
N ILE A 30 -2.64 9.07 -1.24
CA ILE A 30 -1.86 8.56 -0.11
C ILE A 30 -0.55 9.36 0.01
N THR A 31 -0.23 9.80 1.21
CA THR A 31 1.02 10.52 1.52
C THR A 31 1.81 9.74 2.56
N PHE A 32 3.09 9.48 2.30
CA PHE A 32 3.99 8.80 3.22
C PHE A 32 5.40 9.37 3.14
N TYR A 33 6.23 9.11 4.15
CA TYR A 33 7.60 9.58 4.20
C TYR A 33 8.55 8.55 3.57
N GLU A 34 9.25 8.95 2.52
CA GLU A 34 10.20 8.11 1.77
C GLU A 34 11.39 8.97 1.33
N ASN A 35 12.61 8.43 1.39
CA ASN A 35 13.83 9.13 0.93
C ASN A 35 13.98 10.56 1.48
N TYR A 36 13.76 10.75 2.77
CA TYR A 36 13.86 12.03 3.48
C TYR A 36 12.81 13.10 3.12
N SER A 37 11.75 12.73 2.38
CA SER A 37 10.70 13.66 1.96
C SER A 37 9.31 13.02 2.03
N PHE A 38 8.26 13.85 2.05
CA PHE A 38 6.90 13.37 1.91
C PHE A 38 6.57 13.18 0.43
N VAL A 39 6.12 11.97 0.09
CA VAL A 39 5.71 11.59 -1.25
C VAL A 39 4.20 11.37 -1.24
N THR A 40 3.51 12.04 -2.15
CA THR A 40 2.07 11.87 -2.38
C THR A 40 1.87 11.11 -3.67
N ARG A 41 1.06 10.05 -3.64
CA ARG A 41 0.70 9.25 -4.81
C ARG A 41 -0.82 9.14 -4.90
N LYS A 42 -1.35 9.05 -6.11
CA LYS A 42 -2.77 8.78 -6.30
C LYS A 42 -3.08 7.35 -5.86
N ILE A 43 -4.27 7.13 -5.32
CA ILE A 43 -4.80 5.79 -5.03
C ILE A 43 -6.10 5.56 -5.79
N GLU A 44 -6.29 4.34 -6.24
CA GLU A 44 -7.56 3.87 -6.79
C GLU A 44 -8.20 2.90 -5.83
N LYS A 45 -9.45 3.17 -5.46
CA LYS A 45 -10.27 2.32 -4.60
C LYS A 45 -11.24 1.56 -5.48
N ASN A 46 -11.20 0.23 -5.47
CA ASN A 46 -12.18 -0.58 -6.19
C ASN A 46 -13.30 -1.06 -5.24
N LYS A 47 -14.42 -1.53 -5.82
CA LYS A 47 -15.57 -2.03 -5.05
C LYS A 47 -15.26 -3.30 -4.24
N ASP A 48 -14.20 -4.02 -4.62
CA ASP A 48 -13.78 -5.29 -4.02
C ASP A 48 -12.81 -5.10 -2.83
N CYS A 49 -12.81 -3.91 -2.22
CA CYS A 49 -11.95 -3.56 -1.10
C CYS A 49 -10.45 -3.65 -1.43
N SER A 50 -10.07 -3.31 -2.65
CA SER A 50 -8.67 -3.13 -3.03
C SER A 50 -8.26 -1.66 -3.08
N LEU A 51 -6.99 -1.41 -2.79
CA LEU A 51 -6.31 -0.14 -3.01
C LEU A 51 -5.11 -0.40 -3.90
N ILE A 52 -5.07 0.34 -5.01
CA ILE A 52 -3.95 0.36 -5.93
C ILE A 52 -3.26 1.71 -5.73
N ILE A 53 -1.97 1.69 -5.41
CA ILE A 53 -1.16 2.91 -5.36
C ILE A 53 -0.63 3.16 -6.76
N GLU A 54 -0.71 4.39 -7.22
CA GLU A 54 -0.10 4.83 -8.46
C GLU A 54 1.36 4.38 -8.51
N LYS A 55 1.68 3.65 -9.57
CA LYS A 55 3.00 3.10 -9.79
C LYS A 55 3.93 4.19 -10.32
N GLU A 56 5.14 4.24 -9.81
CA GLU A 56 6.19 5.07 -10.38
C GLU A 56 6.50 4.63 -11.83
N ILE A 57 6.63 5.61 -12.73
CA ILE A 57 7.05 5.35 -14.11
C ILE A 57 8.56 5.15 -14.10
N ILE A 58 8.99 3.91 -14.28
CA ILE A 58 10.40 3.53 -14.39
C ILE A 58 10.79 3.48 -15.87
N ASP A 59 11.91 4.13 -16.24
CA ASP A 59 12.50 4.00 -17.57
C ASP A 59 12.98 2.56 -17.80
N GLU A 60 12.39 1.88 -18.77
CA GLU A 60 12.69 0.48 -19.08
C GLU A 60 13.90 0.30 -20.01
N THR A 61 14.52 1.40 -20.48
CA THR A 61 15.58 1.37 -21.52
C THR A 61 16.77 0.48 -21.12
N ASP A 62 17.20 0.56 -19.86
CA ASP A 62 18.35 -0.19 -19.34
C ASP A 62 17.96 -1.47 -18.56
N LEU A 63 16.67 -1.84 -18.55
CA LEU A 63 16.19 -3.01 -17.83
C LEU A 63 16.33 -4.29 -18.67
N THR A 64 16.66 -5.40 -18.00
CA THR A 64 16.57 -6.75 -18.59
C THR A 64 15.11 -7.16 -18.82
N GLU A 65 14.86 -8.13 -19.71
CA GLU A 65 13.49 -8.63 -19.96
C GLU A 65 12.78 -9.14 -18.69
N LEU A 66 13.52 -9.80 -17.78
CA LEU A 66 12.97 -10.20 -16.49
C LEU A 66 12.56 -9.00 -15.65
N GLN A 67 13.38 -7.95 -15.60
CA GLN A 67 13.06 -6.72 -14.86
C GLN A 67 11.89 -5.97 -15.47
N LYS A 68 11.77 -5.91 -16.80
CA LYS A 68 10.60 -5.34 -17.49
C LYS A 68 9.33 -6.12 -17.17
N MET A 69 9.40 -7.45 -17.17
CA MET A 69 8.26 -8.30 -16.79
C MET A 69 7.83 -8.07 -15.34
N LEU A 70 8.79 -7.95 -14.40
CA LEU A 70 8.50 -7.64 -13.00
C LEU A 70 7.94 -6.21 -12.84
N ASN A 71 8.49 -5.25 -13.58
CA ASN A 71 8.01 -3.87 -13.58
C ASN A 71 6.55 -3.78 -14.04
N ARG A 72 6.13 -4.57 -15.02
CA ARG A 72 4.74 -4.58 -15.51
C ARG A 72 3.72 -5.10 -14.50
N GLN A 73 4.16 -5.71 -13.39
CA GLN A 73 3.25 -6.19 -12.38
C GLN A 73 2.60 -5.03 -11.62
N HIS A 74 1.31 -5.18 -11.30
CA HIS A 74 0.55 -4.17 -10.58
C HIS A 74 0.28 -4.64 -9.14
N PRO A 75 1.14 -4.27 -8.18
CA PRO A 75 0.88 -4.61 -6.80
C PRO A 75 -0.39 -3.91 -6.30
N PHE A 76 -1.16 -4.63 -5.49
CA PHE A 76 -2.38 -4.11 -4.91
C PHE A 76 -2.55 -4.62 -3.48
N TYR A 77 -3.22 -3.82 -2.68
CA TYR A 77 -3.64 -4.21 -1.35
C TYR A 77 -5.08 -4.67 -1.39
N THR A 78 -5.40 -5.75 -0.69
CA THR A 78 -6.77 -6.16 -0.38
C THR A 78 -7.03 -5.96 1.11
N PHE A 79 -8.18 -5.41 1.48
CA PHE A 79 -8.50 -5.15 2.89
C PHE A 79 -9.77 -5.84 3.37
N LYS A 80 -9.79 -6.07 4.67
CA LYS A 80 -11.00 -6.43 5.41
C LYS A 80 -11.14 -5.53 6.62
N THR A 81 -12.28 -4.86 6.73
CA THR A 81 -12.61 -4.08 7.94
C THR A 81 -12.79 -5.01 9.12
N ILE A 82 -12.07 -4.76 10.22
CA ILE A 82 -12.23 -5.47 11.49
C ILE A 82 -13.09 -4.64 12.44
N SER A 83 -12.79 -3.34 12.50
CA SER A 83 -13.51 -2.33 13.29
C SER A 83 -13.29 -0.94 12.67
N ASP A 84 -13.93 0.09 13.22
CA ASP A 84 -13.90 1.46 12.67
C ASP A 84 -12.49 2.05 12.54
N SER A 85 -11.54 1.60 13.37
CA SER A 85 -10.16 2.05 13.39
C SER A 85 -9.13 1.00 12.96
N ARG A 86 -9.55 -0.21 12.56
CA ARG A 86 -8.64 -1.32 12.23
C ARG A 86 -9.05 -2.07 10.98
N PHE A 87 -8.10 -2.19 10.07
CA PHE A 87 -8.30 -2.79 8.75
C PHE A 87 -7.18 -3.80 8.50
N ASP A 88 -7.51 -5.09 8.37
CA ASP A 88 -6.54 -6.08 7.92
C ASP A 88 -6.20 -5.80 6.45
N PHE A 89 -4.94 -5.94 6.08
CA PHE A 89 -4.47 -5.83 4.70
C PHE A 89 -3.64 -7.05 4.30
N ILE A 90 -3.71 -7.36 3.00
CA ILE A 90 -2.77 -8.25 2.32
C ILE A 90 -2.23 -7.50 1.12
N TYR A 91 -0.92 -7.32 1.05
CA TYR A 91 -0.24 -6.76 -0.10
C TYR A 91 0.17 -7.88 -1.06
N ARG A 92 -0.26 -7.77 -2.32
CA ARG A 92 -0.08 -8.79 -3.34
C ARG A 92 0.52 -8.18 -4.60
N VAL A 93 1.20 -9.02 -5.37
CA VAL A 93 1.49 -8.77 -6.80
C VAL A 93 0.70 -9.75 -7.67
N ASP A 94 0.78 -9.55 -8.98
CA ASP A 94 0.14 -10.42 -9.97
C ASP A 94 0.43 -11.91 -9.69
N LEU A 95 -0.54 -12.76 -10.04
CA LEU A 95 -0.62 -14.19 -9.64
C LEU A 95 -0.92 -14.41 -8.14
N HIS A 96 -1.44 -13.38 -7.44
CA HIS A 96 -1.88 -13.44 -6.04
C HIS A 96 -0.79 -13.79 -5.02
N VAL A 97 0.49 -13.63 -5.39
CA VAL A 97 1.62 -13.83 -4.47
C VAL A 97 1.56 -12.77 -3.36
N MET A 98 1.50 -13.23 -2.12
CA MET A 98 1.52 -12.36 -0.93
C MET A 98 2.94 -11.88 -0.67
N ILE A 99 3.15 -10.56 -0.64
CA ILE A 99 4.42 -9.94 -0.27
C ILE A 99 4.47 -9.73 1.24
N ASN A 100 3.46 -9.04 1.78
CA ASN A 100 3.31 -8.85 3.22
C ASN A 100 1.83 -8.70 3.62
N SER A 101 1.58 -8.77 4.91
CA SER A 101 0.25 -8.60 5.49
C SER A 101 0.35 -7.99 6.89
N GLY A 102 -0.77 -7.45 7.35
CA GLY A 102 -0.86 -6.83 8.66
C GLY A 102 -2.14 -6.04 8.83
N LYS A 103 -2.06 -4.98 9.64
CA LYS A 103 -3.16 -4.09 9.96
C LYS A 103 -2.77 -2.65 9.68
N PHE A 104 -3.69 -1.93 9.07
CA PHE A 104 -3.72 -0.48 9.11
C PHE A 104 -4.55 -0.05 10.31
N VAL A 105 -3.93 0.74 11.18
CA VAL A 105 -4.57 1.25 12.40
C VAL A 105 -4.71 2.76 12.25
N LEU A 106 -5.96 3.24 12.23
CA LEU A 106 -6.28 4.66 12.20
C LEU A 106 -5.85 5.30 13.52
N ILE A 107 -5.01 6.33 13.44
CA ILE A 107 -4.50 7.07 14.61
C ILE A 107 -5.11 8.47 14.73
N GLU A 108 -5.55 9.06 13.61
CA GLU A 108 -6.17 10.39 13.58
C GLU A 108 -7.16 10.46 12.41
N THR A 109 -8.36 10.98 12.67
CA THR A 109 -9.37 11.27 11.63
C THR A 109 -9.15 12.67 11.07
N GLU A 110 -9.45 12.85 9.79
CA GLU A 110 -9.39 14.15 9.10
C GLU A 110 -10.78 14.79 8.96
#